data_AF-W6KPF6-F1
#
_entry.id   AF-W6KPF6-F1
#
_cell.length_a   1.000
_cell.length_b   1.000
_cell.length_c   1.000
_cell.angle_alpha   90.00
_cell.angle_beta   90.00
_cell.angle_gamma   90.00
#
_symmetry.space_group_name_H-M   'P 1'
#
loop_
_entity.id
_entity.type
_entity.pdbx_description
1 polymer ?
#
loop_
_entity_poly.entity_id
_entity_poly.type
_entity_poly.pdbx_seq_one_letter_code
_entity_poly.pdbx_strand_id
1 'polypeptide(L)'
;MPGRHGKQRIRKKKSKRAPVTEMERTLKDSIYGRKRKERAILKELLPPKITPKINRVALSTNLPMFTSLTGTPSNDTESKAKVSSSNPSLLSKKAV
;
A
#
# COMPACT_ATOMS: atom_id res chain seq x y z
N MET A 1 3.26 -2.78 -35.98
CA MET A 1 1.95 -2.18 -36.32
C MET A 1 1.79 -0.88 -35.56
N PRO A 2 1.41 0.23 -36.21
CA PRO A 2 0.92 1.42 -35.52
C PRO A 2 -0.15 0.99 -34.51
N GLY A 3 -0.06 1.44 -33.25
CA GLY A 3 -1.03 1.06 -32.19
C GLY A 3 -0.52 0.13 -31.10
N ARG A 4 0.79 0.05 -30.85
CA ARG A 4 1.35 -0.75 -29.72
C ARG A 4 1.14 -0.15 -28.31
N HIS A 5 0.57 1.05 -28.19
CA HIS A 5 0.12 1.62 -26.92
C HIS A 5 -1.31 2.12 -27.05
N GLY A 6 -2.07 1.99 -25.96
CA GLY A 6 -3.54 2.02 -25.91
C GLY A 6 -4.23 3.19 -26.63
N LYS A 7 -5.54 3.03 -26.84
CA LYS A 7 -6.40 3.96 -27.61
C LYS A 7 -5.98 5.42 -27.42
N GLN A 8 -5.61 6.07 -28.51
CA GLN A 8 -5.31 7.50 -28.53
C GLN A 8 -6.50 8.26 -27.93
N ARG A 9 -6.26 8.96 -26.82
CA ARG A 9 -7.30 9.77 -26.19
C ARG A 9 -7.66 10.92 -27.13
N ILE A 10 -8.82 10.82 -27.77
CA ILE A 10 -9.35 11.90 -28.60
C ILE A 10 -9.69 13.06 -27.67
N ARG A 11 -9.02 14.19 -27.89
CA ARG A 11 -9.20 15.40 -27.10
C ARG A 11 -10.56 16.00 -27.44
N LYS A 12 -11.51 15.97 -26.50
CA LYS A 12 -12.85 16.54 -26.70
C LYS A 12 -12.73 18.04 -26.95
N LYS A 13 -13.51 18.55 -27.92
CA LYS A 13 -13.62 19.99 -28.20
C LYS A 13 -14.03 20.71 -26.92
N LYS A 14 -13.27 21.76 -26.55
CA LYS A 14 -13.53 22.51 -25.31
C LYS A 14 -14.91 23.18 -25.39
N SER A 15 -15.64 23.23 -24.28
CA SER A 15 -16.96 23.86 -24.23
C SER A 15 -16.87 25.35 -24.55
N LYS A 16 -17.92 25.92 -25.17
CA LYS A 16 -18.07 27.38 -25.36
C LYS A 16 -18.40 28.15 -24.07
N ARG A 17 -18.45 27.48 -22.91
CA ARG A 17 -18.77 28.13 -21.63
C ARG A 17 -17.66 29.09 -21.24
N ALA A 18 -18.04 30.20 -20.63
CA ALA A 18 -17.09 31.11 -20.01
C ALA A 18 -16.27 30.36 -18.95
N PRO A 19 -14.96 30.65 -18.82
CA PRO A 19 -14.16 30.10 -17.74
C PRO A 19 -14.73 30.53 -16.38
N VAL A 20 -14.71 29.62 -15.41
CA VAL A 20 -15.15 29.92 -14.04
C VAL A 20 -14.26 31.01 -13.45
N THR A 21 -14.88 32.10 -12.99
CA THR A 21 -14.21 33.24 -12.36
C THR A 21 -13.55 32.83 -11.03
N GLU A 22 -12.56 33.59 -10.57
CA GLU A 22 -11.88 33.31 -9.31
C GLU A 22 -12.85 33.41 -8.12
N MET A 23 -13.74 34.40 -8.15
CA MET A 23 -14.79 34.59 -7.14
C MET A 23 -15.76 33.40 -7.10
N GLU A 24 -16.19 32.87 -8.24
CA GLU A 24 -17.03 31.67 -8.27
C GLU A 24 -16.33 30.43 -7.69
N ARG A 25 -15.01 30.33 -7.89
CA ARG A 25 -14.22 29.23 -7.30
C ARG A 25 -14.15 29.37 -5.79
N THR A 26 -13.85 30.57 -5.28
CA THR A 26 -13.76 30.81 -3.84
C THR A 26 -15.10 30.60 -3.14
N LEU A 27 -16.22 31.01 -3.74
CA LEU A 27 -17.56 30.75 -3.23
C LEU A 27 -17.90 29.24 -3.24
N LYS A 28 -17.56 28.51 -4.30
CA LYS A 28 -17.75 27.05 -4.32
C LYS A 28 -16.90 26.35 -3.26
N ASP A 29 -15.66 26.79 -3.08
CA ASP A 29 -14.75 26.23 -2.08
C ASP A 29 -15.18 26.57 -0.64
N SER A 30 -15.79 27.73 -0.40
CA SER A 30 -16.30 28.11 0.94
C SER A 30 -17.55 27.32 1.33
N ILE A 31 -18.40 26.97 0.35
CA ILE A 31 -19.64 26.21 0.56
C ILE A 31 -19.33 24.70 0.65
N TYR A 32 -18.61 24.14 -0.33
CA TYR A 32 -18.44 22.69 -0.49
C TYR A 32 -17.05 22.19 -0.07
N GLY A 33 -16.04 23.06 -0.07
CA GLY A 33 -14.64 22.73 0.24
C GLY A 33 -14.28 22.86 1.73
N ARG A 34 -15.23 23.25 2.59
CA ARG A 34 -14.99 23.56 4.01
C ARG A 34 -14.30 22.41 4.76
N LYS A 35 -14.83 21.19 4.61
CA LYS A 35 -14.24 19.96 5.20
C LYS A 35 -12.83 19.64 4.69
N ARG A 36 -12.48 20.01 3.46
CA ARG A 36 -11.15 19.77 2.89
C ARG A 36 -10.12 20.73 3.48
N LYS A 37 -10.48 22.01 3.64
CA LYS A 37 -9.62 23.01 4.28
C LYS A 37 -9.42 22.71 5.77
N GLU A 38 -10.50 22.36 6.47
CA GLU A 38 -10.44 21.91 7.87
C GLU A 38 -9.52 20.68 8.02
N ARG A 39 -9.67 19.66 7.17
CA ARG A 39 -8.76 18.50 7.17
C ARG A 39 -7.31 18.86 6.87
N ALA A 40 -7.05 19.86 6.02
CA ALA A 40 -5.70 20.31 5.71
C ALA A 40 -5.06 21.01 6.91
N ILE A 41 -5.80 21.90 7.58
CA ILE A 41 -5.36 22.59 8.81
C ILE A 41 -5.12 21.56 9.93
N LEU A 42 -6.08 20.66 10.14
CA LEU A 42 -5.99 19.65 11.18
C LEU A 42 -4.93 18.57 10.91
N LYS A 43 -4.40 18.46 9.68
CA LYS A 43 -3.38 17.46 9.35
C LYS A 43 -2.07 17.69 10.09
N GLU A 44 -1.70 18.96 10.33
CA GLU A 44 -0.46 19.32 11.02
C GLU A 44 -0.62 19.23 12.54
N LEU A 45 -1.84 19.45 13.03
CA LEU A 45 -2.16 19.47 14.45
C LEU A 45 -2.54 18.09 15.01
N LEU A 46 -3.11 17.21 14.18
CA LEU A 46 -3.51 15.88 14.59
C LEU A 46 -2.44 14.86 14.24
N PRO A 47 -2.17 13.90 15.15
CA PRO A 47 -1.25 12.82 14.85
C PRO A 47 -1.76 11.99 13.66
N PRO A 48 -0.84 11.41 12.86
CA PRO A 48 -1.22 10.56 11.74
C PRO A 48 -2.07 9.37 12.22
N LYS A 49 -3.08 9.02 11.44
CA LYS A 49 -3.97 7.90 11.77
C LYS A 49 -3.17 6.60 11.85
N ILE A 50 -3.11 6.00 13.04
CA ILE A 50 -2.50 4.70 13.26
C ILE A 50 -3.49 3.64 12.78
N THR A 51 -3.18 2.96 11.67
CA THR A 51 -3.92 1.76 11.26
C THR A 51 -3.31 0.55 11.95
N PRO A 52 -4.07 -0.21 12.77
CA PRO A 52 -3.52 -1.38 13.46
C PRO A 52 -3.12 -2.44 12.43
N LYS A 53 -1.83 -2.78 12.38
CA LYS A 53 -1.35 -3.95 11.64
C LYS A 53 -1.62 -5.18 12.48
N ILE A 54 -2.79 -5.79 12.29
CA ILE A 54 -3.14 -7.04 12.97
C ILE A 54 -2.38 -8.16 12.26
N ASN A 55 -1.21 -8.52 12.80
CA ASN A 55 -0.57 -9.77 12.43
C ASN A 55 -1.42 -10.90 13.01
N ARG A 56 -2.15 -11.62 12.15
CA ARG A 56 -2.86 -12.84 12.56
C ARG A 56 -1.82 -13.91 12.88
N VAL A 57 -1.34 -13.92 14.12
CA VAL A 57 -0.50 -15.00 14.64
C VAL A 57 -1.43 -16.20 14.85
N ALA A 58 -1.27 -17.23 14.03
CA ALA A 58 -1.91 -18.51 14.28
C ALA A 58 -1.14 -19.19 15.42
N LEU A 59 -1.71 -19.15 16.63
CA LEU A 59 -1.19 -19.92 17.75
C LEU A 59 -1.48 -21.40 17.45
N SER A 60 -0.43 -22.21 17.29
CA SER A 60 -0.59 -23.65 17.10
C SER A 60 -1.23 -24.26 18.35
N THR A 61 -2.33 -24.99 18.19
CA THR A 61 -3.01 -25.70 19.29
C THR A 61 -2.21 -26.88 19.82
N ASN A 62 -1.18 -27.32 19.08
CA ASN A 62 -0.26 -28.37 19.51
C ASN A 62 0.88 -27.74 20.31
N LEU A 63 0.85 -27.94 21.63
CA LEU A 63 1.99 -27.64 22.49
C LEU A 63 3.06 -28.72 22.28
N PRO A 64 4.35 -28.35 22.21
CA PRO A 64 5.46 -29.29 22.01
C PRO A 64 5.60 -30.31 23.15
N MET A 65 4.95 -30.08 24.29
CA MET A 65 4.97 -31.00 25.43
C MET A 65 4.10 -32.26 25.24
N PHE A 66 3.18 -32.27 24.26
CA PHE A 66 2.27 -33.40 24.01
C PHE A 66 2.60 -34.21 22.75
N THR A 67 3.75 -33.98 22.11
CA THR A 67 4.16 -34.71 20.90
C THR A 67 4.57 -36.17 21.17
N SER A 68 4.69 -36.58 22.44
CA SER A 68 5.18 -37.91 22.84
C SER A 68 4.09 -38.95 23.12
N LEU A 69 2.80 -38.63 22.95
CA LEU A 69 1.70 -39.60 23.20
C LEU A 69 1.13 -40.25 21.93
N THR A 70 1.55 -39.81 20.73
CA THR A 70 1.24 -40.51 19.48
C THR A 70 2.49 -41.22 18.98
N GLY A 71 2.78 -42.37 19.58
CA GLY A 71 3.88 -43.22 19.17
C GLY A 71 3.74 -43.70 17.73
N THR A 72 4.74 -43.39 16.90
CA THR A 72 5.33 -44.35 15.97
C THR A 72 6.83 -44.05 15.87
N PRO A 73 7.73 -45.04 16.06
CA PRO A 73 9.14 -44.89 15.74
C PRO A 73 9.32 -45.18 14.25
N SER A 74 9.72 -44.19 13.45
CA SER A 74 10.24 -44.50 12.12
C SER A 74 11.16 -43.41 11.59
N ASN A 75 12.44 -43.80 11.57
CA ASN A 75 13.40 -43.57 10.51
C ASN A 75 13.97 -42.16 10.38
N ASP A 76 15.16 -42.04 10.97
CA ASP A 76 16.32 -41.37 10.37
C ASP A 76 16.29 -41.51 8.84
N THR A 77 15.80 -40.50 8.15
CA THR A 77 16.05 -40.31 6.73
C THR A 77 16.26 -38.82 6.47
N GLU A 78 17.54 -38.51 6.28
CA GLU A 78 18.11 -37.41 5.53
C GLU A 78 17.13 -36.40 4.90
N SER A 79 17.26 -35.14 5.28
CA SER A 79 17.02 -34.05 4.33
C SER A 79 17.93 -32.86 4.60
N LYS A 80 19.07 -32.86 3.90
CA LYS A 80 19.74 -31.72 3.28
C LYS A 80 19.31 -30.33 3.80
N ALA A 81 20.05 -29.80 4.75
CA ALA A 81 20.19 -28.35 4.88
C ALA A 81 21.15 -27.84 3.79
N LYS A 82 20.62 -27.53 2.60
CA LYS A 82 21.31 -26.58 1.70
C LYS A 82 21.04 -25.18 2.24
N VAL A 83 21.97 -24.68 3.04
CA VAL A 83 22.14 -23.24 3.26
C VAL A 83 22.82 -22.68 2.03
N SER A 84 22.14 -21.78 1.32
CA SER A 84 22.76 -20.74 0.50
C SER A 84 21.74 -19.59 0.39
N SER A 85 21.77 -18.62 1.30
CA SER A 85 22.61 -17.42 1.27
C SER A 85 22.33 -16.49 0.08
N SER A 86 22.02 -15.25 0.43
CA SER A 86 22.18 -14.00 -0.34
C SER A 86 20.95 -13.40 -1.03
N ASN A 87 20.21 -12.58 -0.28
CA ASN A 87 20.01 -11.19 -0.71
C ASN A 87 20.98 -10.35 0.14
N PRO A 88 21.89 -9.61 -0.50
CA PRO A 88 21.72 -8.16 -0.43
C PRO A 88 22.22 -7.42 -1.69
N SER A 89 21.44 -6.48 -2.21
CA SER A 89 22.01 -5.22 -2.70
C SER A 89 20.94 -4.13 -2.72
N LEU A 90 20.81 -3.48 -1.57
CA LEU A 90 20.63 -2.03 -1.57
C LEU A 90 21.96 -1.44 -2.06
N LEU A 91 21.96 -0.86 -3.26
CA LEU A 91 22.99 0.12 -3.61
C LEU A 91 22.32 1.37 -4.18
N SER A 92 22.30 2.39 -3.35
CA SER A 92 22.13 3.78 -3.71
C SER A 92 23.14 4.17 -4.78
N LYS A 93 22.70 4.84 -5.86
CA LYS A 93 23.45 5.96 -6.46
C LYS A 93 22.50 7.04 -6.96
N LYS A 94 22.64 8.18 -6.29
CA LYS A 94 22.15 9.52 -6.61
C LYS A 94 23.36 10.24 -7.24
N ALA A 95 23.23 10.82 -8.42
CA ALA A 95 24.17 11.74 -9.11
C ALA A 95 23.72 11.82 -10.58
N VAL A 96 23.63 12.94 -11.29
CA VAL A 96 23.80 14.39 -11.09
C VAL A 96 22.79 15.05 -12.03
#